data_AF-A0A519PGQ7-F1
#
_entry.id   AF-A0A519PGQ7-F1
#
_cell.length_a   1.000
_cell.length_b   1.000
_cell.length_c   1.000
_cell.angle_alpha   90.00
_cell.angle_beta   90.00
_cell.angle_gamma   90.00
#
_symmetry.space_group_name_H-M   'P 1'
#
loop_
_entity.id
_entity.type
_entity.pdbx_description
1 polymer ?
#
loop_
_entity_poly.entity_id
_entity_poly.type
_entity_poly.pdbx_seq_one_letter_code
_entity_poly.pdbx_strand_id
1 'polypeptide(L)'
;MSHADPSIPLPEDPLSDRHKLGWGLAALVVAGNMIGSGLYLLPVSLASTGSSSLIGWLVAAVGAVMLALVFGALGRVAPKADGLSGFAEKGLGRFAGFQVSLAFWMACLVGNVAVAVAATGYLGFFWPALKDPVAATLCNLGLIWVAT
;
A
#
# COMPACT_ATOMS: atom_id res chain seq x y z
N MET A 1 -30.16 -23.32 27.99
CA MET A 1 -30.74 -22.02 28.38
C MET A 1 -29.59 -21.01 28.34
N SER A 2 -29.30 -20.44 27.18
CA SER A 2 -29.74 -19.09 26.77
C SER A 2 -29.43 -18.04 27.82
N HIS A 3 -28.35 -17.29 27.64
CA HIS A 3 -28.36 -15.85 27.85
C HIS A 3 -27.46 -15.22 26.79
N ALA A 4 -28.05 -14.99 25.61
CA ALA A 4 -27.74 -13.77 24.90
C ALA A 4 -28.03 -12.62 25.87
N ASP A 5 -27.16 -11.61 25.91
CA ASP A 5 -27.55 -10.27 26.31
C ASP A 5 -27.85 -9.50 25.02
N PRO A 6 -29.12 -9.47 24.58
CA PRO A 6 -29.53 -8.67 23.45
C PRO A 6 -29.75 -7.25 23.96
N SER A 7 -29.22 -6.26 23.24
CA SER A 7 -29.53 -4.83 23.40
C SER A 7 -28.83 -4.05 24.51
N ILE A 8 -27.50 -4.16 24.67
CA ILE A 8 -26.74 -2.96 25.01
C ILE A 8 -26.32 -2.29 23.69
N PRO A 9 -27.01 -1.22 23.24
CA PRO A 9 -26.43 -0.35 22.23
C PRO A 9 -25.18 0.24 22.88
N LEU A 10 -24.00 -0.19 22.42
CA LEU A 10 -22.78 0.50 22.79
C LEU A 10 -22.95 1.97 22.39
N PRO A 11 -22.68 2.92 23.30
CA PRO A 11 -22.75 4.34 22.96
C PRO A 11 -21.99 4.56 21.65
N GLU A 12 -22.68 5.06 20.61
CA GLU A 12 -21.97 5.48 19.41
C GLU A 12 -21.00 6.58 19.84
N ASP A 13 -19.70 6.30 19.72
CA ASP A 13 -18.65 7.24 20.12
C ASP A 13 -18.87 8.56 19.36
N PRO A 14 -19.26 9.65 20.05
CA PRO A 14 -19.62 10.92 19.42
C PRO A 14 -18.42 11.62 18.75
N LEU A 15 -17.23 11.02 18.84
CA LEU A 15 -15.99 11.48 18.23
C LEU A 15 -15.71 10.75 16.89
N SER A 16 -16.45 9.69 16.54
CA SER A 16 -16.21 8.87 15.35
C SER A 16 -16.29 9.64 14.03
N ASP A 17 -17.16 10.65 13.93
CA ASP A 17 -17.33 11.42 12.69
C ASP A 17 -16.22 12.45 12.45
N ARG A 18 -15.47 12.84 13.48
CA ARG A 18 -14.44 13.89 13.37
C ARG A 18 -13.11 13.41 12.77
N HIS A 19 -12.89 12.09 12.70
CA HIS A 19 -11.67 11.47 12.17
C HIS A 19 -11.89 10.66 10.88
N LYS A 20 -13.06 10.77 10.24
CA LYS A 20 -13.32 10.08 8.96
C LYS A 20 -12.64 10.81 7.82
N LEU A 21 -11.75 10.11 7.12
CA LEU A 21 -11.09 10.63 5.94
C LEU A 21 -12.12 10.83 4.82
N GLY A 22 -12.27 12.07 4.34
CA GLY A 22 -13.15 12.36 3.20
C GLY A 22 -12.71 11.60 1.94
N TRP A 23 -13.66 11.29 1.05
CA TRP A 23 -13.39 10.48 -0.15
C TRP A 23 -12.23 11.02 -1.02
N GLY A 24 -12.10 12.34 -1.12
CA GLY A 24 -11.03 12.99 -1.90
C GLY A 24 -9.66 12.79 -1.25
N LEU A 25 -9.57 12.97 0.07
CA LEU A 25 -8.34 12.69 0.82
C LEU A 25 -7.97 11.20 0.76
N ALA A 26 -8.97 10.31 0.87
CA ALA A 26 -8.75 8.88 0.71
C ALA A 26 -8.20 8.52 -0.67
N ALA A 27 -8.76 9.09 -1.74
CA ALA A 27 -8.27 8.89 -3.10
C ALA A 27 -6.83 9.41 -3.27
N LEU A 28 -6.51 10.56 -2.70
CA LEU A 28 -5.16 11.13 -2.76
C LEU A 28 -4.14 10.30 -1.99
N VAL A 29 -4.48 9.79 -0.81
CA VAL A 29 -3.60 8.89 -0.04
C VAL A 29 -3.31 7.61 -0.82
N VAL A 30 -4.34 7.01 -1.42
CA VAL A 30 -4.17 5.81 -2.26
C VAL A 30 -3.33 6.13 -3.50
N ALA A 31 -3.65 7.21 -4.22
CA ALA A 31 -2.91 7.60 -5.41
C ALA A 31 -1.44 7.92 -5.10
N GLY A 32 -1.17 8.61 -3.99
CA GLY A 32 0.19 8.90 -3.52
C GLY A 32 0.99 7.62 -3.24
N ASN A 33 0.39 6.67 -2.51
CA ASN A 33 1.02 5.38 -2.23
C ASN A 33 1.23 4.52 -3.48
N MET A 34 0.35 4.61 -4.49
CA MET A 34 0.48 3.83 -5.74
C MET A 34 1.49 4.43 -6.72
N ILE A 35 1.57 5.75 -6.83
CA ILE A 35 2.56 6.42 -7.71
C ILE A 35 3.96 6.16 -7.16
N GLY A 36 4.15 6.39 -5.85
CA GLY A 36 5.36 6.08 -5.10
C GLY A 36 6.67 6.41 -5.82
N SER A 37 7.69 5.58 -5.57
CA SER A 37 8.97 5.61 -6.27
C SER A 37 8.95 4.92 -7.64
N GLY A 38 7.95 4.08 -7.90
CA GLY A 38 7.86 3.25 -9.11
C GLY A 38 7.79 4.06 -10.39
N LEU A 39 7.02 5.16 -10.40
CA LEU A 39 6.85 6.00 -11.59
C LEU A 39 8.18 6.55 -12.14
N TYR A 40 9.15 6.82 -11.26
CA TYR A 40 10.45 7.36 -11.66
C TYR A 40 11.39 6.32 -12.27
N LEU A 41 11.22 5.04 -11.88
CA LEU A 41 12.00 3.92 -12.41
C LEU A 41 11.41 3.37 -13.72
N LEU A 42 10.11 3.53 -13.96
CA LEU A 42 9.43 3.02 -15.14
C LEU A 42 10.08 3.45 -16.47
N PRO A 43 10.41 4.73 -16.73
CA PRO A 43 11.02 5.14 -18.00
C PRO A 43 12.33 4.41 -18.31
N VAL A 44 13.16 4.18 -17.28
CA VAL A 44 14.44 3.48 -17.41
C VAL A 44 14.22 2.00 -17.71
N SER A 45 13.29 1.35 -17.01
CA SER A 45 12.98 -0.07 -17.24
C SER A 45 12.34 -0.31 -18.61
N LEU A 46 11.44 0.58 -19.04
CA LEU A 46 10.69 0.46 -20.30
C LEU A 46 11.47 0.95 -21.53
N ALA A 47 12.52 1.75 -21.35
CA ALA A 47 13.42 2.16 -22.45
C ALA A 47 13.99 0.97 -23.23
N SER A 48 14.20 -0.17 -22.55
CA SER A 48 14.68 -1.42 -23.16
C SER A 48 13.68 -2.09 -24.12
N THR A 49 12.38 -1.86 -23.92
CA THR A 49 11.29 -2.53 -24.65
C THR A 49 10.70 -1.65 -25.77
N GLY A 50 11.00 -0.34 -25.77
CA GLY A 50 10.55 0.59 -26.80
C GLY A 50 9.03 0.78 -26.84
N SER A 51 8.48 1.08 -28.01
CA SER A 51 7.04 1.41 -28.21
C SER A 51 6.07 0.27 -27.89
N SER A 52 6.53 -0.99 -27.85
CA SER A 52 5.70 -2.16 -27.50
C SER A 52 5.25 -2.16 -26.04
N SER A 53 5.87 -1.33 -25.20
CA SER A 53 5.48 -1.09 -23.80
C SER A 53 4.03 -0.62 -23.61
N LEU A 54 3.44 0.02 -24.62
CA LEU A 54 2.09 0.57 -24.56
C LEU A 54 1.02 -0.52 -24.36
N ILE A 55 1.24 -1.71 -24.95
CA ILE A 55 0.34 -2.86 -24.80
C ILE A 55 0.41 -3.39 -23.36
N GLY A 56 1.63 -3.47 -22.80
CA GLY A 56 1.83 -3.85 -21.40
C GLY A 56 1.12 -2.91 -20.43
N TRP A 57 1.19 -1.60 -20.70
CA TRP A 57 0.47 -0.58 -19.94
C TRP A 57 -1.05 -0.73 -20.01
N LEU A 58 -1.60 -1.04 -21.19
CA LEU A 58 -3.04 -1.29 -21.33
C LEU A 58 -3.47 -2.52 -20.52
N VAL A 59 -2.74 -3.62 -20.61
CA VAL A 59 -3.05 -4.84 -19.86
C VAL A 59 -2.93 -4.59 -18.35
N ALA A 60 -1.88 -3.91 -17.90
CA ALA A 60 -1.70 -3.54 -16.50
C ALA A 60 -2.82 -2.62 -15.98
N ALA A 61 -3.22 -1.62 -16.76
CA ALA A 61 -4.30 -0.70 -16.41
C ALA A 61 -5.64 -1.44 -16.27
N VAL A 62 -5.96 -2.34 -17.20
CA VAL A 62 -7.17 -3.18 -17.12
C VAL A 62 -7.14 -4.04 -15.86
N GLY A 63 -6.02 -4.72 -15.58
CA GLY A 63 -5.87 -5.53 -14.36
C GLY A 63 -6.01 -4.71 -13.08
N ALA A 64 -5.42 -3.51 -13.03
CA ALA A 64 -5.54 -2.61 -11.90
C ALA A 64 -6.98 -2.14 -11.66
N VAL A 65 -7.72 -1.81 -12.73
CA VAL A 65 -9.15 -1.43 -12.64
C VAL A 65 -9.98 -2.60 -12.12
N MET A 66 -9.77 -3.82 -12.64
CA MET A 66 -10.48 -5.00 -12.15
C MET A 66 -10.23 -5.24 -10.65
N LEU A 67 -8.98 -5.11 -10.21
CA LEU A 67 -8.63 -5.25 -8.80
C LEU A 67 -9.25 -4.15 -7.92
N ALA A 68 -9.25 -2.90 -8.40
CA ALA A 68 -9.89 -1.77 -7.71
C ALA A 68 -11.40 -1.99 -7.54
N LEU A 69 -12.08 -2.54 -8.56
CA LEU A 69 -13.50 -2.88 -8.48
C LEU A 69 -13.77 -3.99 -7.47
N VAL A 70 -12.91 -5.02 -7.40
CA VAL A 70 -13.02 -6.09 -6.40
C VAL A 70 -12.87 -5.53 -4.98
N PHE A 71 -11.87 -4.71 -4.72
CA PHE A 71 -11.71 -4.05 -3.41
C PHE A 71 -12.87 -3.11 -3.08
N GLY A 72 -13.36 -2.37 -4.08
CA GLY A 72 -14.56 -1.53 -3.91
C GLY A 72 -15.82 -2.34 -3.62
N ALA A 73 -15.97 -3.53 -4.18
CA ALA A 73 -17.07 -4.44 -3.87
C ALA A 73 -16.94 -5.04 -2.46
N LEU A 74 -15.74 -5.54 -2.11
CA LEU A 74 -15.45 -6.07 -0.78
C LEU A 74 -15.66 -5.04 0.33
N GLY A 75 -15.25 -3.79 0.11
CA GLY A 75 -15.49 -2.69 1.05
C GLY A 75 -16.97 -2.40 1.29
N ARG A 76 -17.85 -2.65 0.31
CA ARG A 76 -19.32 -2.53 0.49
C ARG A 76 -19.91 -3.74 1.21
N VAL A 77 -19.41 -4.95 0.91
CA VAL A 77 -19.92 -6.20 1.50
C VAL A 77 -19.49 -6.34 2.96
N ALA A 78 -18.28 -5.95 3.30
CA ALA A 78 -17.72 -6.05 4.65
C ALA A 78 -17.11 -4.72 5.13
N PRO A 79 -17.92 -3.67 5.35
CA PRO A 79 -17.44 -2.33 5.70
C PRO A 79 -16.75 -2.26 7.08
N LYS A 80 -17.01 -3.24 7.95
CA LYS A 80 -16.35 -3.41 9.27
C LYS A 80 -15.19 -4.43 9.21
N ALA A 81 -14.64 -4.73 8.03
CA ALA A 81 -13.46 -5.57 7.92
C ALA A 81 -12.21 -4.73 8.15
N ASP A 82 -11.26 -5.28 8.89
CA ASP A 82 -10.03 -4.58 9.28
C ASP A 82 -8.97 -4.68 8.16
N GLY A 83 -9.30 -4.08 7.00
CA GLY A 83 -8.45 -4.10 5.81
C GLY A 83 -8.33 -5.46 5.10
N LEU A 84 -7.20 -5.67 4.42
CA LEU A 84 -6.97 -6.83 3.54
C LEU A 84 -7.05 -8.18 4.27
N SER A 85 -6.43 -8.26 5.44
CA SER A 85 -6.49 -9.45 6.31
C SER A 85 -7.91 -9.71 6.82
N GLY A 86 -8.65 -8.65 7.18
CA GLY A 86 -10.05 -8.75 7.60
C GLY A 86 -10.99 -9.27 6.50
N PHE A 87 -10.76 -8.90 5.24
CA PHE A 87 -11.50 -9.47 4.10
C PHE A 87 -11.19 -10.96 3.93
N ALA A 88 -9.92 -11.34 3.99
CA ALA A 88 -9.49 -12.73 3.87
C ALA A 88 -9.98 -13.61 5.03
N GLU A 89 -9.96 -13.09 6.26
CA GLU A 89 -10.45 -13.80 7.43
C GLU A 89 -11.95 -14.10 7.34
N LYS A 90 -12.75 -13.12 6.90
CA LYS A 90 -14.20 -13.29 6.75
C LYS A 90 -14.56 -14.25 5.61
N GLY A 91 -13.78 -14.29 4.53
CA GLY A 91 -14.07 -15.14 3.37
C GLY A 91 -13.51 -16.56 3.47
N LEU A 92 -12.29 -16.70 3.99
CA LEU A 92 -11.50 -17.95 3.94
C LEU A 92 -11.14 -18.49 5.33
N GLY A 93 -11.52 -17.79 6.39
CA GLY A 93 -11.26 -18.16 7.78
C GLY A 93 -9.97 -17.58 8.34
N ARG A 94 -9.79 -17.76 9.65
CA ARG A 94 -8.75 -17.10 10.45
C ARG A 94 -7.32 -17.43 10.04
N PHE A 95 -7.07 -18.64 9.53
CA PHE A 95 -5.73 -19.03 9.05
C PHE A 95 -5.32 -18.27 7.78
N ALA A 96 -6.25 -18.05 6.86
CA ALA A 96 -6.00 -17.25 5.66
C ALA A 96 -5.79 -15.77 6.01
N GLY A 97 -6.58 -15.23 6.94
CA GLY A 97 -6.40 -13.88 7.46
C GLY A 97 -5.00 -13.65 8.06
N PHE A 98 -4.51 -14.61 8.86
CA PHE A 98 -3.16 -14.56 9.43
C PHE A 98 -2.07 -14.56 8.36
N GLN A 99 -2.15 -15.47 7.38
CA GLN A 99 -1.18 -15.53 6.28
C GLN A 99 -1.15 -14.23 5.47
N VAL A 100 -2.31 -13.67 5.16
CA VAL A 100 -2.44 -12.40 4.43
C VAL A 100 -1.87 -11.23 5.24
N SER A 101 -2.12 -11.20 6.55
CA SER A 101 -1.53 -10.20 7.44
C SER A 101 -0.01 -10.28 7.46
N LEU A 102 0.56 -11.49 7.58
CA LEU A 102 2.00 -11.70 7.58
C LEU A 102 2.62 -11.30 6.23
N ALA A 103 2.01 -11.71 5.12
CA ALA A 103 2.47 -11.36 3.78
C ALA A 103 2.42 -9.84 3.55
N PHE A 104 1.35 -9.19 4.01
CA PHE A 104 1.20 -7.74 3.92
C PHE A 104 2.27 -7.01 4.76
N TRP A 105 2.52 -7.47 5.99
CA TRP A 105 3.56 -6.92 6.84
C TRP A 105 4.95 -7.03 6.21
N MET A 106 5.30 -8.20 5.68
CA MET A 106 6.56 -8.40 4.94
C MET A 106 6.64 -7.51 3.69
N ALA A 107 5.54 -7.35 2.95
CA ALA A 107 5.50 -6.46 1.80
C ALA A 107 5.73 -4.99 2.19
N CYS A 108 5.20 -4.53 3.33
CA CYS A 108 5.46 -3.19 3.85
C CYS A 108 6.94 -2.99 4.20
N LEU A 109 7.60 -3.98 4.81
CA LEU A 109 9.04 -3.89 5.10
C LEU A 109 9.86 -3.70 3.83
N VAL A 110 9.62 -4.54 2.81
CA VAL A 110 10.30 -4.44 1.52
C VAL A 110 9.96 -3.13 0.81
N GLY A 111 8.71 -2.68 0.90
CA GLY A 111 8.24 -1.42 0.35
C GLY A 111 9.00 -0.21 0.90
N ASN A 112 9.19 -0.15 2.23
CA ASN A 112 9.95 0.94 2.87
C ASN A 112 11.40 0.98 2.38
N VAL A 113 12.04 -0.20 2.23
CA VAL A 113 13.39 -0.30 1.67
C VAL A 113 13.42 0.19 0.22
N ALA A 114 12.45 -0.18 -0.62
CA ALA A 114 12.39 0.24 -2.02
C ALA A 114 12.19 1.76 -2.16
N VAL A 115 11.36 2.37 -1.30
CA VAL A 115 11.14 3.82 -1.27
C VAL A 115 12.44 4.55 -0.90
N ALA A 116 13.15 4.08 0.13
CA ALA A 116 14.38 4.69 0.59
C ALA A 116 15.54 4.53 -0.42
N VAL A 117 15.62 3.39 -1.13
CA VAL A 117 16.58 3.19 -2.24
C VAL A 117 16.31 4.17 -3.38
N ALA A 118 15.04 4.35 -3.77
CA ALA A 118 14.69 5.31 -4.81
C ALA A 118 15.01 6.75 -4.41
N ALA A 119 14.73 7.13 -3.16
CA ALA A 119 15.10 8.44 -2.62
C ALA A 119 16.63 8.65 -2.65
N THR A 120 17.40 7.66 -2.19
CA THR A 120 18.87 7.69 -2.22
C THR A 120 19.39 7.82 -3.65
N GLY A 121 18.80 7.09 -4.61
CA GLY A 121 19.12 7.21 -6.03
C GLY A 121 18.90 8.61 -6.58
N TYR A 122 17.81 9.28 -6.17
CA TYR A 122 17.54 10.66 -6.54
C TYR A 122 18.54 11.65 -5.91
N LEU A 123 18.86 11.48 -4.62
CA LEU A 123 19.88 12.29 -3.93
C LEU A 123 21.27 12.12 -4.57
N GLY A 124 21.57 10.96 -5.14
CA GLY A 124 22.82 10.68 -5.86
C GLY A 124 23.05 11.55 -7.11
N PHE A 125 22.03 12.23 -7.62
CA PHE A 125 22.18 13.27 -8.64
C PHE A 125 22.86 14.53 -8.09
N PHE A 126 22.51 14.93 -6.86
CA PHE A 126 23.05 16.13 -6.20
C PHE A 126 24.37 15.86 -5.48
N TRP A 127 24.49 14.69 -4.84
CA TRP A 127 25.69 14.25 -4.12
C TRP A 127 26.32 13.02 -4.78
N PRO A 128 27.36 13.17 -5.61
CA PRO A 128 28.01 12.05 -6.29
C PRO A 128 28.62 11.01 -5.34
N ALA A 129 28.93 11.39 -4.09
CA ALA A 129 29.42 10.50 -3.06
C ALA A 129 28.44 9.35 -2.75
N LEU A 130 27.13 9.55 -2.98
CA LEU A 130 26.09 8.53 -2.81
C LEU A 130 26.06 7.48 -3.93
N LYS A 131 26.94 7.59 -4.92
CA LYS A 131 27.16 6.52 -5.92
C LYS A 131 28.04 5.40 -5.36
N ASP A 132 28.76 5.65 -4.27
CA ASP A 132 29.47 4.60 -3.55
C ASP A 132 28.48 3.69 -2.80
N PRO A 133 28.57 2.35 -2.91
CA PRO A 133 27.63 1.43 -2.30
C PRO A 133 27.52 1.55 -0.78
N VAL A 134 28.62 1.88 -0.09
CA VAL A 134 28.64 2.00 1.37
C VAL A 134 27.95 3.29 1.79
N ALA A 135 28.26 4.40 1.12
CA ALA A 135 27.61 5.68 1.37
C ALA A 135 26.10 5.65 1.07
N ALA A 136 25.70 4.99 -0.02
CA ALA A 136 24.30 4.78 -0.36
C ALA A 136 23.56 3.96 0.70
N THR A 137 24.17 2.89 1.20
CA THR A 137 23.56 2.01 2.21
C THR A 137 23.37 2.74 3.54
N LEU A 138 24.35 3.55 3.97
CA LEU A 138 24.24 4.35 5.18
C LEU A 138 23.16 5.44 5.06
N CYS A 139 23.07 6.09 3.90
CA CYS A 139 22.01 7.06 3.63
C CYS A 139 20.62 6.40 3.64
N ASN A 140 20.49 5.24 3.00
CA ASN A 140 19.26 4.45 2.98
C ASN A 140 18.82 4.04 4.40
N LEU A 141 19.76 3.57 5.23
CA LEU A 141 19.49 3.22 6.62
C LEU A 141 19.02 4.43 7.43
N GLY A 142 19.68 5.59 7.26
CA GLY A 142 19.28 6.84 7.90
C GLY A 142 17.89 7.30 7.48
N LEU A 143 17.57 7.19 6.18
CA LEU A 143 16.24 7.54 5.65
C LEU A 143 15.15 6.65 6.22
N ILE A 144 15.38 5.33 6.29
CA ILE A 144 14.43 4.40 6.90
C ILE A 144 14.20 4.79 8.35
N TRP A 145 15.26 4.97 9.15
CA TRP A 145 15.14 5.30 10.58
C TRP A 145 14.42 6.62 10.87
N VAL A 146 14.52 7.61 9.97
CA VAL A 146 13.82 8.89 10.14
C VAL A 146 12.36 8.80 9.69
N ALA A 147 12.06 7.96 8.70
CA ALA A 147 10.75 7.87 8.07
C ALA A 147 9.81 6.83 8.68
N THR A 148 10.32 5.89 9.50
CA THR A 148 9.53 4.92 10.30
C THR A 148 9.67 5.19 11.79
#